data_AF-A0A183HKS7-F1
#
_entry.id   AF-A0A183HKS7-F1
#
_cell.length_a   1.000
_cell.length_b   1.000
_cell.length_c   1.000
_cell.angle_alpha   90.00
_cell.angle_beta   90.00
_cell.angle_gamma   90.00
#
_symmetry.space_group_name_H-M   'P 1'
#
loop_
_entity.id
_entity.type
_entity.pdbx_description
1 polymer ?
#
loop_
_entity_poly.entity_id
_entity_poly.type
_entity_poly.pdbx_seq_one_letter_code
_entity_poly.pdbx_strand_id
1 'polypeptide(L)' 'MNVKRYTSGELLTGELKAIAIKEVQRVMAELQQRRKKVTDEMVKSFMIPRKLKYDY' A
#
# COMPACT_ATOMS: atom_id res chain seq x y z
N MET A 1 0.35 3.87 16.29
CA MET A 1 -0.98 4.12 16.89
C MET A 1 -1.03 3.37 18.20
N ASN A 2 -1.12 4.08 19.34
CA ASN A 2 -0.99 3.46 20.65
C ASN A 2 -2.30 2.71 20.94
N VAL A 3 -2.31 1.38 20.80
CA VAL A 3 -3.47 0.48 21.04
C VAL A 3 -4.18 0.81 22.36
N LYS A 4 -3.40 1.30 23.35
CA LYS A 4 -3.85 1.80 24.65
C LYS A 4 -5.04 2.78 24.59
N ARG A 5 -5.10 3.68 23.60
CA ARG A 5 -6.16 4.71 23.51
C ARG A 5 -7.52 4.16 23.05
N TYR A 6 -7.52 3.07 22.30
CA TYR A 6 -8.77 2.41 21.92
C TYR A 6 -9.29 1.53 23.06
N THR A 7 -8.39 0.81 23.74
CA THR A 7 -8.75 -0.02 24.90
C THR A 7 -9.13 0.80 26.14
N SER A 8 -8.66 2.05 26.26
CA SER A 8 -9.03 2.95 27.36
C SER A 8 -10.37 3.67 27.16
N GLY A 9 -11.01 3.52 25.99
CA GLY A 9 -12.26 4.20 25.65
C GLY A 9 -12.11 5.67 25.22
N GLU A 10 -10.88 6.19 25.17
CA GLU A 10 -10.58 7.55 24.70
C GLU A 10 -10.80 7.75 23.20
N LEU A 11 -10.70 6.67 22.41
CA LEU A 11 -10.89 6.71 20.96
C LEU A 11 -12.24 6.09 20.60
N LEU A 12 -13.12 6.90 20.01
CA LEU A 12 -14.43 6.42 19.57
C LEU A 12 -14.28 5.51 18.34
N THR A 13 -15.20 4.55 18.19
CA THR A 13 -15.22 3.64 17.03
C THR A 13 -15.27 4.39 15.69
N GLY A 14 -15.92 5.56 15.63
CA GLY A 14 -15.93 6.42 14.44
C GLY A 14 -14.56 6.98 14.09
N GLU A 15 -13.81 7.43 15.09
CA GLU A 15 -12.45 7.97 14.92
C GLU A 15 -11.47 6.87 14.50
N LEU A 16 -11.58 5.67 15.10
CA LEU A 16 -10.79 4.51 14.68
C LEU A 16 -11.04 4.15 13.21
N LYS A 17 -12.31 4.10 12.79
CA LYS A 17 -12.68 3.85 11.39
C LYS A 17 -12.15 4.94 10.46
N ALA A 18 -12.22 6.20 10.86
CA ALA A 18 -11.70 7.31 10.06
C ALA A 18 -10.18 7.19 9.83
N ILE A 19 -9.41 6.81 10.85
CA ILE A 19 -7.97 6.58 10.74
C ILE A 19 -7.69 5.40 9.79
N ALA A 20 -8.43 4.29 9.94
CA ALA A 20 -8.29 3.13 9.06
C ALA A 20 -8.59 3.49 7.60
N ILE A 21 -9.68 4.22 7.34
CA ILE A 21 -10.06 4.68 6.00
C ILE A 21 -8.95 5.54 5.40
N LYS A 22 -8.41 6.49 6.18
CA LYS A 22 -7.34 7.39 5.71
C LYS A 22 -6.09 6.63 5.28
N GLU A 23 -5.66 5.63 6.07
CA GLU A 23 -4.48 4.83 5.72
C GLU A 23 -4.73 3.95 4.50
N VAL A 24 -5.89 3.29 4.41
CA VAL A 24 -6.23 2.47 3.24
C VAL A 24 -6.29 3.34 1.99
N GLN A 25 -6.93 4.50 2.06
CA GLN A 25 -7.01 5.45 0.93
C GLN A 25 -5.62 5.92 0.49
N ARG A 26 -4.71 6.22 1.43
CA ARG A 26 -3.33 6.60 1.10
C ARG A 26 -2.60 5.50 0.33
N VAL A 27 -2.64 4.27 0.84
CA VAL A 27 -1.98 3.12 0.19
C VAL A 27 -2.58 2.85 -1.20
N MET A 28 -3.90 2.91 -1.33
CA MET A 28 -4.58 2.70 -2.61
C MET A 28 -4.24 3.79 -3.62
N ALA A 29 -4.21 5.06 -3.21
CA ALA A 29 -3.86 6.17 -4.09
C ALA A 29 -2.43 6.04 -4.62
N GLU A 30 -1.46 5.73 -3.75
CA GLU A 30 -0.07 5.50 -4.16
C GLU A 30 0.05 4.30 -5.12
N LEU A 31 -0.67 3.20 -4.85
CA LEU A 31 -0.66 2.02 -5.71
C LEU A 31 -1.26 2.32 -7.09
N GLN A 32 -2.38 3.05 -7.15
CA GLN A 32 -2.98 3.48 -8.41
C GLN A 32 -2.04 4.41 -9.20
N GLN A 33 -1.35 5.35 -8.53
CA GLN A 33 -0.37 6.22 -9.18
C GLN A 33 0.81 5.43 -9.76
N ARG A 34 1.35 4.45 -9.01
CA ARG A 34 2.42 3.57 -9.51
C ARG A 34 1.93 2.69 -10.67
N ARG A 35 0.70 2.15 -10.57
CA ARG A 35 0.10 1.31 -11.62
C ARG A 35 -0.07 2.07 -12.94
N LYS A 36 -0.44 3.37 -12.89
CA LYS A 36 -0.54 4.20 -14.10
C LYS A 36 0.79 4.39 -14.85
N LYS A 37 1.93 4.19 -14.17
CA LYS A 37 3.26 4.28 -14.77
C LYS A 37 3.72 2.97 -15.41
N VAL A 38 2.93 1.90 -15.31
CA VAL A 38 3.24 0.60 -15.90
C VAL A 38 2.92 0.65 -17.39
N THR A 39 3.94 0.48 -18.23
CA THR A 39 3.77 0.39 -19.69
C THR A 39 3.77 -1.06 -20.16
N ASP A 40 3.27 -1.29 -21.38
CA ASP A 40 3.23 -2.61 -21.98
C ASP A 40 4.64 -3.19 -22.20
N GLU A 41 5.62 -2.35 -22.56
CA GLU A 41 7.02 -2.75 -22.68
C GLU A 41 7.59 -3.18 -21.33
N MET A 42 7.24 -2.48 -20.26
CA MET A 42 7.66 -2.86 -18.92
C MET A 42 7.07 -4.21 -18.56
N VAL A 43 5.76 -4.41 -18.71
CA VAL A 43 5.11 -5.72 -18.46
C VAL A 43 5.81 -6.82 -19.26
N LYS A 44 6.03 -6.62 -20.55
CA LYS A 44 6.72 -7.58 -21.42
C LYS A 44 8.11 -7.92 -20.90
N SER A 45 8.89 -6.93 -20.45
CA SER A 45 10.24 -7.14 -19.89
C SER A 45 10.27 -7.95 -18.59
N PHE A 46 9.20 -7.90 -17.80
CA PHE A 46 9.04 -8.69 -16.58
C PHE A 46 8.49 -10.11 -16.85
N MET A 47 7.80 -10.31 -17.97
CA MET A 47 7.21 -11.62 -18.34
C MET A 47 8.13 -12.50 -19.20
N ILE A 48 9.26 -11.98 -19.69
CA ILE A 48 10.25 -12.76 -20.46
C ILE A 48 11.29 -13.38 -19.50
N PRO A 49 11.56 -14.70 -19.59
CA PRO A 49 12.66 -15.33 -18.84
C PRO A 49 13.99 -14.64 -19.12
N ARG A 50 14.65 -14.15 -18.08
CA ARG A 50 15.92 -13.42 -18.18
C ARG A 50 16.78 -13.63 -16.96
N LYS A 51 18.11 -13.49 -17.12
CA LYS A 51 19.03 -13.45 -15.98
C LYS A 51 18.71 -12.23 -15.12
N LEU A 52 18.42 -12.46 -13.85
CA LEU A 52 18.21 -11.40 -12.87
C LEU A 52 19.56 -10.91 -12.35
N LYS A 53 19.61 -9.65 -11.90
CA LYS A 53 20.81 -9.04 -11.35
C LYS A 53 21.01 -9.47 -9.90
N TYR A 54 21.33 -10.73 -9.71
CA TYR A 54 21.78 -11.28 -8.43
C TYR A 54 23.17 -11.88 -8.63
N ASP A 55 24.09 -11.54 -7.73
CA ASP A 55 25.38 -12.21 -7.58
C ASP A 55 25.28 -13.06 -6.31
N TYR A 56 25.59 -14.35 -6.40
CA TYR A 56 25.62 -15.29 -5.26
C TYR A 56 27.04 -15.85 -5.15
#